data_AF-A0A0K8VYI3-F1
#
_entry.id   AF-A0A0K8VYI3-F1
#
_cell.length_a   1.000
_cell.length_b   1.000
_cell.length_c   1.000
_cell.angle_alpha   90.00
_cell.angle_beta   90.00
_cell.angle_gamma   90.00
#
_symmetry.space_group_name_H-M   'P 1'
#
loop_
_entity.id
_entity.type
_entity.pdbx_description
1 polymer ?
#
loop_
_entity_poly.entity_id
_entity_poly.type
_entity_poly.pdbx_seq_one_letter_code
_entity_poly.pdbx_strand_id
1 'polypeptide(L)'
;MTNNENCCEDEFTFPKWLNEAFFQNVLQNVESEVAEITNLELKPGTLKNDNYASVLFRSKVTYRLQSQPTQEKVSSFILKVEPFMEGNKKELMQNYSLFDTEITMYTKVLPIIEKVLRQYGDNTILGPKLIACSTTAPSYVIFEDLALKGYTTIGYRHPNLEEMKFTLLKLAKLHAISYKLCKEEVRKINF
;
A
#
# COMPACT_ATOMS: atom_id res chain seq x y z
N MET A 1 -23.02 3.15 -44.42
CA MET A 1 -21.96 4.01 -43.85
C MET A 1 -21.63 3.46 -42.48
N THR A 2 -20.54 2.71 -42.40
CA THR A 2 -19.98 2.11 -41.19
C THR A 2 -19.21 3.19 -40.41
N ASN A 3 -19.77 3.66 -39.29
CA ASN A 3 -19.00 4.42 -38.32
C ASN A 3 -18.40 3.42 -37.32
N ASN A 4 -17.16 3.02 -37.60
CA ASN A 4 -16.25 2.48 -36.60
C ASN A 4 -15.95 3.61 -35.60
N GLU A 5 -16.69 3.64 -34.50
CA GLU A 5 -16.24 4.33 -33.30
C GLU A 5 -15.13 3.48 -32.67
N ASN A 6 -13.91 3.70 -33.14
CA ASN A 6 -12.69 3.35 -32.41
C ASN A 6 -12.70 4.14 -31.10
N CYS A 7 -13.31 3.57 -30.06
CA CYS A 7 -13.10 4.00 -28.69
C CYS A 7 -11.62 3.71 -28.40
N CYS A 8 -10.80 4.76 -28.35
CA CYS A 8 -9.38 4.62 -28.01
C CYS A 8 -9.28 3.90 -26.67
N GLU A 9 -8.86 2.64 -26.70
CA GLU A 9 -8.34 1.92 -25.55
C GLU A 9 -7.10 2.69 -25.11
N ASP A 10 -7.28 3.66 -24.22
CA ASP A 10 -6.18 4.34 -23.56
C ASP A 10 -5.44 3.30 -22.71
N GLU A 11 -4.43 2.69 -23.31
CA GLU A 11 -3.54 1.70 -22.73
C GLU A 11 -2.94 2.29 -21.44
N PHE A 12 -3.24 1.68 -20.29
CA PHE A 12 -2.56 2.04 -19.05
C PHE A 12 -1.07 1.75 -19.23
N THR A 13 -0.25 2.80 -19.30
CA THR A 13 1.20 2.65 -19.41
C THR A 13 1.78 2.38 -18.04
N PHE A 14 2.28 1.16 -17.83
CA PHE A 14 3.04 0.81 -16.63
C PHE A 14 4.46 1.36 -16.74
N PRO A 15 5.03 1.90 -15.66
CA PRO A 15 6.40 2.38 -15.69
C PRO A 15 7.37 1.22 -15.89
N LYS A 16 8.38 1.41 -16.74
CA LYS A 16 9.34 0.36 -17.12
C LYS A 16 10.12 -0.26 -15.95
N TRP A 17 10.24 0.47 -14.83
CA TRP A 17 10.91 -0.01 -13.62
C TRP A 17 10.05 -0.98 -12.79
N LEU A 18 8.73 -1.01 -12.97
CA LEU A 18 7.84 -2.02 -12.38
C LEU A 18 7.88 -3.30 -13.23
N ASN A 19 8.97 -4.04 -13.12
CA ASN A 19 9.24 -5.26 -13.87
C ASN A 19 9.61 -6.43 -12.95
N GLU A 20 9.90 -7.60 -13.52
CA GLU A 20 10.23 -8.81 -12.76
C GLU A 20 11.43 -8.61 -11.83
N ALA A 21 12.49 -7.93 -12.27
CA ALA A 21 13.67 -7.67 -11.42
C ALA A 21 13.31 -6.81 -10.20
N PHE A 22 12.37 -5.88 -10.33
CA PHE A 22 11.84 -5.13 -9.20
C PHE A 22 11.08 -6.04 -8.23
N PHE A 23 10.14 -6.84 -8.73
CA PHE A 23 9.35 -7.73 -7.88
C PHE A 23 10.18 -8.86 -7.26
N GLN A 24 11.28 -9.24 -7.88
CA GLN A 24 12.27 -10.17 -7.33
C GLN A 24 12.84 -9.63 -6.00
N ASN A 25 13.13 -8.33 -5.92
CA ASN A 25 13.56 -7.67 -4.68
C ASN A 25 12.40 -7.52 -3.69
N VAL A 26 11.19 -7.21 -4.17
CA VAL A 26 10.00 -7.11 -3.31
C VAL A 26 9.73 -8.44 -2.59
N LEU A 27 9.85 -9.58 -3.29
CA LEU A 27 9.62 -10.92 -2.73
C LEU A 27 10.59 -11.29 -1.60
N GLN A 28 11.78 -10.68 -1.53
CA GLN A 28 12.71 -10.89 -0.40
C GLN A 28 12.15 -10.37 0.93
N ASN A 29 11.16 -9.47 0.91
CA ASN A 29 10.45 -9.00 2.12
C ASN A 29 9.29 -9.92 2.53
N VAL A 30 8.98 -10.93 1.72
CA VAL A 30 7.84 -11.85 1.91
C VAL A 30 8.32 -13.27 2.18
N GLU A 31 9.35 -13.70 1.46
CA GLU A 31 9.88 -15.06 1.48
C GLU A 31 11.28 -15.09 2.12
N SER A 32 11.63 -16.21 2.75
CA SER A 32 12.93 -16.41 3.42
C SER A 32 14.04 -16.89 2.48
N GLU A 33 13.71 -17.19 1.24
CA GLU A 33 14.64 -17.70 0.23
C GLU A 33 14.39 -17.04 -1.13
N VAL A 34 15.30 -17.28 -2.08
CA VAL A 34 15.20 -16.71 -3.43
C VAL A 34 14.01 -17.33 -4.16
N ALA A 35 13.10 -16.48 -4.60
CA ALA A 35 12.01 -16.84 -5.50
C ALA A 35 12.46 -16.78 -6.96
N GLU A 36 11.85 -17.55 -7.86
CA GLU A 36 11.97 -17.40 -9.30
C GLU A 36 10.61 -16.98 -9.83
N ILE A 37 10.50 -15.75 -10.35
CA ILE A 37 9.25 -15.25 -10.92
C ILE A 37 8.97 -15.98 -12.23
N THR A 38 7.77 -16.56 -12.33
CA THR A 38 7.30 -17.24 -13.54
C THR A 38 6.28 -16.42 -14.32
N ASN A 39 5.59 -15.50 -13.64
CA ASN A 39 4.63 -14.59 -14.28
C ASN A 39 4.42 -13.32 -13.44
N LEU A 40 4.29 -12.19 -14.13
CA LEU A 40 3.96 -10.88 -13.53
C LEU A 40 2.76 -10.27 -14.26
N GLU A 41 1.64 -10.11 -13.56
CA GLU A 41 0.49 -9.36 -14.05
C GLU A 41 0.42 -8.00 -13.34
N LEU A 42 0.32 -6.91 -14.10
CA LEU A 42 0.05 -5.57 -13.58
C LEU A 42 -1.33 -5.09 -14.05
N LYS A 43 -2.09 -4.51 -13.12
CA LYS A 43 -3.42 -3.94 -13.37
C LYS A 43 -3.54 -2.59 -12.68
N PRO A 44 -4.34 -1.66 -13.20
CA PRO A 44 -4.70 -0.45 -12.46
C PRO A 44 -5.38 -0.81 -11.12
N GLY A 45 -5.01 -0.12 -10.04
CA GLY A 45 -5.57 -0.34 -8.70
C GLY A 45 -6.87 0.43 -8.43
N THR A 46 -7.16 1.45 -9.24
CA THR A 46 -8.34 2.32 -9.17
C THR A 46 -8.86 2.65 -10.56
N LEU A 47 -10.11 3.13 -10.64
CA LEU A 47 -10.66 3.69 -11.87
C LEU A 47 -9.97 5.03 -12.18
N LYS A 48 -9.91 5.40 -13.48
CA LYS A 48 -9.14 6.53 -14.04
C LYS A 48 -9.39 7.89 -13.36
N ASN A 49 -10.48 8.04 -12.61
CA ASN A 49 -10.96 9.31 -12.05
C ASN A 49 -10.73 9.46 -10.53
N ASP A 50 -10.13 8.47 -9.85
CA ASP A 50 -9.87 8.49 -8.40
C ASP A 50 -8.42 8.91 -8.03
N ASN A 51 -7.61 9.29 -9.02
CA ASN A 51 -6.17 9.54 -8.82
C ASN A 51 -5.89 11.01 -8.49
N TYR A 52 -6.17 11.40 -7.24
CA TYR A 52 -6.00 12.80 -6.80
C TYR A 52 -4.54 13.19 -6.50
N ALA A 53 -3.64 12.24 -6.18
CA ALA A 53 -2.24 12.55 -5.80
C ALA A 53 -1.21 11.42 -6.03
N SER A 54 -1.62 10.21 -6.42
CA SER A 54 -0.74 9.06 -6.66
C SER A 54 -1.38 8.10 -7.67
N VAL A 55 -0.58 7.28 -8.35
CA VAL A 55 -1.08 6.20 -9.20
C VAL A 55 -1.09 4.90 -8.40
N LEU A 56 -2.22 4.20 -8.40
CA LEU A 56 -2.36 2.89 -7.76
C LEU A 56 -2.28 1.78 -8.81
N PHE A 57 -1.46 0.77 -8.54
CA PHE A 57 -1.39 -0.47 -9.30
C PHE A 57 -1.67 -1.66 -8.39
N ARG A 58 -2.27 -2.70 -8.95
CA ARG A 58 -2.31 -4.04 -8.37
C ARG A 58 -1.38 -4.93 -9.16
N SER A 59 -0.46 -5.60 -8.49
CA SER A 59 0.40 -6.62 -9.11
C SER A 59 0.04 -8.00 -8.59
N LYS A 60 0.02 -8.99 -9.47
CA LYS A 60 -0.03 -10.40 -9.11
C LYS A 60 1.24 -11.07 -9.63
N VAL A 61 2.03 -11.61 -8.71
CA VAL A 61 3.31 -12.25 -8.98
C VAL A 61 3.17 -13.74 -8.73
N THR A 62 3.36 -14.55 -9.76
CA THR A 62 3.49 -16.00 -9.63
C THR A 62 4.98 -16.36 -9.64
N TYR A 63 5.40 -17.20 -8.71
CA TYR A 63 6.81 -17.57 -8.55
C TYR A 63 6.96 -18.97 -7.94
N ARG A 64 8.18 -19.50 -8.00
CA ARG A 64 8.57 -20.75 -7.33
C ARG A 64 9.70 -20.49 -6.35
N LEU A 65 9.78 -21.25 -5.27
CA LEU A 65 10.89 -21.19 -4.33
C LEU A 65 11.95 -22.21 -4.74
N GLN A 66 13.23 -21.93 -4.51
CA GLN A 66 14.31 -22.87 -4.84
C GLN A 66 14.15 -24.21 -4.11
N SER A 67 13.66 -24.19 -2.87
CA SER A 67 13.35 -25.40 -2.10
C SER A 67 12.17 -26.21 -2.65
N GLN A 68 11.30 -25.59 -3.45
CA GLN A 68 10.06 -26.17 -3.97
C GLN A 68 9.87 -25.81 -5.46
N PRO A 69 10.77 -26.27 -6.35
CA PRO A 69 10.85 -25.81 -7.74
C PRO A 69 9.65 -26.25 -8.61
N THR A 70 8.81 -27.17 -8.12
CA THR A 70 7.61 -27.63 -8.81
C THR A 70 6.32 -26.99 -8.30
N GLN A 71 6.38 -26.23 -7.19
CA GLN A 71 5.21 -25.62 -6.58
C GLN A 71 5.17 -24.12 -6.89
N GLU A 72 4.08 -23.69 -7.53
CA GLU A 72 3.82 -22.26 -7.74
C GLU A 72 3.16 -21.64 -6.51
N LYS A 73 3.65 -20.46 -6.15
CA LYS A 73 3.04 -19.56 -5.18
C LYS A 73 2.59 -18.30 -5.89
N VAL A 74 1.58 -17.65 -5.33
CA VAL A 74 1.04 -16.39 -5.84
C VAL A 74 1.04 -15.37 -4.71
N SER A 75 1.56 -14.18 -4.98
CA SER A 75 1.43 -13.02 -4.10
C SER A 75 0.78 -11.86 -4.85
N SER A 76 -0.14 -11.17 -4.19
CA SER A 76 -0.78 -9.96 -4.72
C SER A 76 -0.41 -8.76 -3.86
N PHE A 77 -0.09 -7.65 -4.52
CA PHE A 77 0.33 -6.42 -3.87
C PHE A 77 -0.45 -5.22 -4.42
N ILE A 78 -0.64 -4.22 -3.57
CA ILE A 78 -1.11 -2.89 -3.96
C ILE A 78 0.05 -1.93 -3.89
N LEU A 79 0.37 -1.30 -5.02
CA LEU A 79 1.45 -0.36 -5.16
C LEU A 79 0.86 1.03 -5.32
N LYS A 80 1.28 1.93 -4.45
CA LYS A 80 1.05 3.36 -4.60
C LYS A 80 2.36 3.98 -5.06
N VAL A 81 2.34 4.62 -6.22
CA VAL A 81 3.54 5.23 -6.81
C VAL A 81 3.30 6.71 -7.08
N GLU A 82 4.37 7.48 -6.99
CA GLU A 82 4.35 8.88 -7.40
C GLU A 82 3.93 9.01 -8.88
N PRO A 83 3.04 9.96 -9.24
CA PRO A 83 2.62 10.14 -10.62
C PRO A 83 3.79 10.44 -11.55
N PHE A 84 3.83 9.78 -12.70
CA PHE A 84 4.81 10.04 -13.76
C PHE A 84 4.40 11.30 -14.53
N MET A 85 4.62 12.48 -13.93
CA MET A 85 4.34 13.76 -14.58
C MET A 85 5.64 14.35 -15.12
N GLU A 86 5.70 14.55 -16.45
CA GLU A 86 6.75 15.34 -17.09
C GLU A 86 6.41 16.84 -17.05
N GLY A 87 7.44 17.70 -16.97
CA GLY A 87 7.33 19.16 -17.05
C GLY A 87 6.86 19.88 -15.77
N ASN A 88 6.38 21.12 -15.92
CA ASN A 88 6.06 22.05 -14.82
C ASN A 88 5.02 21.55 -13.79
N LYS A 89 4.29 20.46 -14.08
CA LYS A 89 3.38 19.81 -13.13
C LYS A 89 4.10 19.03 -12.02
N LYS A 90 5.37 18.67 -12.23
CA LYS A 90 6.24 18.03 -11.23
C LYS A 90 6.57 18.98 -10.08
N GLU A 91 6.87 20.24 -10.37
CA GLU A 91 7.24 21.25 -9.35
C GLU A 91 6.10 21.59 -8.39
N LEU A 92 4.84 21.52 -8.85
CA LEU A 92 3.67 21.77 -7.99
C LEU A 92 3.41 20.61 -7.00
N MET A 93 3.73 19.37 -7.38
CA MET A 93 3.56 18.16 -6.56
C MET A 93 4.75 17.88 -5.64
N GLN A 94 5.96 18.33 -6.00
CA GLN A 94 7.17 18.20 -5.18
C GLN A 94 7.07 18.87 -3.80
N ASN A 95 6.14 19.82 -3.63
CA ASN A 95 5.90 20.49 -2.34
C ASN A 95 5.15 19.62 -1.32
N TYR A 96 4.71 18.43 -1.69
CA TYR A 96 3.90 17.57 -0.83
C TYR A 96 4.68 16.29 -0.44
N SER A 97 5.13 16.24 0.81
CA SER A 97 5.75 15.09 1.49
C SER A 97 4.78 13.91 1.74
N LEU A 98 3.82 13.69 0.83
CA LEU A 98 2.73 12.72 1.02
C LEU A 98 3.26 11.31 1.24
N PHE A 99 4.29 10.92 0.47
CA PHE A 99 4.95 9.64 0.63
C PHE A 99 5.77 9.54 1.92
N ASP A 100 6.46 10.61 2.35
CA ASP A 100 7.22 10.58 3.61
C ASP A 100 6.31 10.39 4.82
N THR A 101 5.17 11.08 4.82
CA THR A 101 4.16 10.97 5.89
C THR A 101 3.55 9.58 5.92
N GLU A 102 3.15 9.05 4.76
CA GLU A 102 2.59 7.70 4.64
C GLU A 102 3.60 6.61 5.02
N ILE A 103 4.83 6.70 4.52
CA ILE A 103 5.92 5.78 4.88
C ILE A 103 6.18 5.85 6.38
N THR A 104 6.25 7.04 6.98
CA THR A 104 6.43 7.20 8.43
C THR A 104 5.29 6.57 9.22
N MET A 105 4.05 6.73 8.74
CA MET A 105 2.87 6.14 9.37
C MET A 105 2.98 4.61 9.44
N TYR A 106 3.29 3.97 8.31
CA TYR A 106 3.34 2.50 8.22
C TYR A 106 4.62 1.87 8.76
N THR A 107 5.76 2.56 8.70
CA THR A 107 7.05 2.03 9.19
C THR A 107 7.26 2.25 10.69
N LYS A 108 6.67 3.31 11.27
CA LYS A 108 6.91 3.71 12.65
C LYS A 108 5.64 3.85 13.47
N VAL A 109 4.74 4.73 13.07
CA VAL A 109 3.62 5.17 13.94
C VAL A 109 2.65 4.01 14.23
N LEU A 110 2.10 3.36 13.20
CA LEU A 110 1.15 2.25 13.39
C LEU A 110 1.80 1.06 14.13
N PRO A 111 3.02 0.59 13.77
CA PRO A 111 3.67 -0.48 14.53
C PRO A 111 3.87 -0.17 16.02
N ILE A 112 4.21 1.08 16.36
CA ILE A 112 4.34 1.51 17.76
C ILE A 112 2.98 1.45 18.46
N ILE A 113 1.93 1.98 17.83
CA ILE A 113 0.58 1.99 18.41
C ILE A 113 0.09 0.55 18.63
N GLU A 114 0.20 -0.31 17.64
CA GLU A 114 -0.20 -1.72 17.77
C GLU A 114 0.65 -2.46 18.82
N LYS A 115 1.93 -2.13 18.96
CA LYS A 115 2.79 -2.69 20.02
C LYS A 115 2.28 -2.32 21.40
N VAL A 116 1.88 -1.05 21.61
CA VAL A 116 1.32 -0.62 22.89
C VAL A 116 -0.03 -1.29 23.13
N LEU A 117 -0.90 -1.38 22.13
CA LEU A 117 -2.18 -2.12 22.25
C LEU A 117 -1.96 -3.57 22.69
N ARG A 118 -0.98 -4.27 22.11
CA ARG A 118 -0.63 -5.65 22.50
C ARG A 118 -0.20 -5.78 23.96
N GLN A 119 0.42 -4.76 24.55
CA GLN A 119 0.77 -4.75 25.98
C GLN A 119 -0.48 -4.77 26.88
N TYR A 120 -1.62 -4.34 26.37
CA TYR A 120 -2.93 -4.39 27.03
C TYR A 120 -3.79 -5.57 26.57
N GLY A 121 -3.21 -6.55 25.88
CA GLY A 121 -3.94 -7.72 25.36
C GLY A 121 -4.80 -7.44 24.13
N ASP A 122 -4.64 -6.27 23.49
CA ASP A 122 -5.41 -5.89 22.32
C ASP A 122 -4.61 -6.13 21.02
N ASN A 123 -5.10 -7.06 20.19
CA ASN A 123 -4.45 -7.46 18.93
C ASN A 123 -5.02 -6.72 17.70
N THR A 124 -5.58 -5.52 17.88
CA THR A 124 -6.11 -4.73 16.77
C THR A 124 -5.05 -4.45 15.71
N ILE A 125 -5.39 -4.75 14.45
CA ILE A 125 -4.63 -4.38 13.26
C ILE A 125 -5.21 -3.09 12.67
N LEU A 126 -4.38 -2.07 12.54
CA LEU A 126 -4.80 -0.71 12.15
C LEU A 126 -4.69 -0.44 10.65
N GLY A 127 -3.87 -1.19 9.93
CA GLY A 127 -3.70 -1.03 8.48
C GLY A 127 -3.18 -2.30 7.80
N PRO A 128 -3.08 -2.30 6.46
CA PRO A 128 -2.44 -3.38 5.72
C PRO A 128 -0.96 -3.53 6.11
N LYS A 129 -0.43 -4.76 5.97
CA LYS A 129 1.01 -5.00 6.07
C LYS A 129 1.77 -4.24 4.99
N LEU A 130 2.76 -3.44 5.41
CA LEU A 130 3.76 -2.85 4.53
C LEU A 130 4.74 -3.94 4.06
N ILE A 131 4.94 -4.02 2.74
CA ILE A 131 5.84 -5.00 2.10
C ILE A 131 7.16 -4.33 1.71
N ALA A 132 7.09 -3.16 1.08
CA ALA A 132 8.26 -2.39 0.67
C ALA A 132 7.91 -0.92 0.51
N CYS A 133 8.89 -0.03 0.61
CA CYS A 133 8.71 1.39 0.32
C CYS A 133 10.03 2.06 -0.07
N SER A 134 9.95 3.17 -0.79
CA SER A 134 11.07 4.06 -1.10
C SER A 134 10.63 5.51 -1.03
N THR A 135 11.44 6.34 -0.36
CA THR A 135 11.37 7.81 -0.43
C THR A 135 12.27 8.37 -1.54
N THR A 136 13.13 7.54 -2.14
CA THR A 136 13.99 7.94 -3.26
C THR A 136 13.23 7.74 -4.57
N ALA A 137 13.26 8.75 -5.44
CA ALA A 137 12.54 8.74 -6.71
C ALA A 137 12.90 7.51 -7.58
N PRO A 138 11.90 6.78 -8.12
CA PRO A 138 10.47 7.01 -7.93
C PRO A 138 10.01 6.61 -6.52
N SER A 139 9.28 7.49 -5.84
CA SER A 139 8.75 7.21 -4.52
C SER A 139 7.60 6.21 -4.61
N TYR A 140 7.58 5.22 -3.72
CA TYR A 140 6.54 4.19 -3.71
C TYR A 140 6.28 3.62 -2.32
N VAL A 141 5.07 3.08 -2.16
CA VAL A 141 4.68 2.23 -1.03
C VAL A 141 3.97 0.99 -1.56
N ILE A 142 4.36 -0.19 -1.08
CA ILE A 142 3.78 -1.48 -1.46
C ILE A 142 3.16 -2.12 -0.24
N PHE A 143 1.88 -2.44 -0.35
CA PHE A 143 1.10 -3.12 0.66
C PHE A 143 0.70 -4.52 0.22
N GLU A 144 0.38 -5.37 1.20
CA GLU A 144 -0.40 -6.58 0.91
C GLU A 144 -1.75 -6.23 0.27
N ASP A 145 -2.23 -7.09 -0.63
CA ASP A 145 -3.55 -6.93 -1.21
C ASP A 145 -4.65 -7.47 -0.30
N LEU A 146 -5.36 -6.56 0.37
CA LEU A 146 -6.47 -6.91 1.26
C LEU A 146 -7.65 -7.58 0.54
N ALA A 147 -7.77 -7.44 -0.78
CA ALA A 147 -8.83 -8.14 -1.52
C ALA A 147 -8.69 -9.67 -1.40
N LEU A 148 -7.46 -10.19 -1.27
CA LEU A 148 -7.24 -11.62 -1.03
C LEU A 148 -7.75 -12.09 0.35
N LYS A 149 -7.92 -11.15 1.29
CA LYS A 149 -8.51 -11.40 2.62
C LYS A 149 -10.02 -11.13 2.64
N GLY A 150 -10.65 -10.90 1.49
CA GLY A 150 -12.09 -10.65 1.36
C GLY A 150 -12.53 -9.21 1.67
N TYR A 151 -11.59 -8.26 1.81
CA TYR A 151 -11.94 -6.85 1.99
C TYR A 151 -12.43 -6.23 0.68
N THR A 152 -13.39 -5.32 0.79
CA THR A 152 -13.90 -4.51 -0.32
C THR A 152 -13.95 -3.03 0.08
N THR A 153 -13.85 -2.15 -0.90
CA THR A 153 -13.92 -0.70 -0.68
C THR A 153 -15.38 -0.27 -0.49
N ILE A 154 -15.66 0.44 0.60
CA ILE A 154 -16.97 1.09 0.83
C ILE A 154 -16.93 2.45 0.14
N GLY A 155 -17.31 2.50 -1.13
CA GLY A 155 -17.39 3.75 -1.92
C GLY A 155 -18.77 4.03 -2.51
N TYR A 156 -19.51 2.98 -2.89
CA TYR A 156 -20.81 3.09 -3.59
C TYR A 156 -22.02 3.01 -2.66
N ARG A 157 -21.79 2.86 -1.36
CA ARG A 157 -22.82 2.79 -0.33
C ARG A 157 -22.32 3.39 0.97
N HIS A 158 -23.25 3.71 1.86
CA HIS A 158 -22.91 4.04 3.24
C HIS A 158 -22.51 2.79 4.04
N PRO A 159 -21.61 2.94 5.04
CA PRO A 159 -21.33 1.87 5.98
C PRO A 159 -22.57 1.59 6.85
N ASN A 160 -22.77 0.32 7.22
CA ASN A 160 -23.79 -0.05 8.19
C ASN A 160 -23.31 0.25 9.63
N LEU A 161 -24.21 0.10 10.61
CA LEU A 161 -23.91 0.42 12.00
C LEU A 161 -22.72 -0.37 12.57
N GLU A 162 -22.59 -1.66 12.23
CA GLU A 162 -21.49 -2.50 12.72
C GLU A 162 -20.16 -2.09 12.08
N GLU A 163 -20.14 -1.82 10.78
CA GLU A 163 -18.96 -1.30 10.07
C GLU A 163 -18.50 0.06 10.63
N MET A 164 -19.46 0.93 10.96
CA MET A 164 -19.17 2.21 11.64
C MET A 164 -18.58 1.98 13.03
N LYS A 165 -19.16 1.10 13.85
CA LYS A 165 -18.63 0.78 15.18
C LYS A 165 -17.20 0.26 15.11
N PHE A 166 -16.90 -0.64 14.16
CA PHE A 166 -15.53 -1.13 13.97
C PHE A 166 -14.57 -0.01 13.59
N THR A 167 -14.97 0.88 12.68
CA THR A 167 -14.16 2.03 12.26
C THR A 167 -13.89 2.98 13.42
N LEU A 168 -14.94 3.37 14.16
CA LEU A 168 -14.84 4.25 15.33
C LEU A 168 -14.01 3.64 16.45
N LEU A 169 -14.11 2.32 16.67
CA LEU A 169 -13.31 1.62 17.67
C LEU A 169 -11.81 1.66 17.31
N LYS A 170 -11.46 1.43 16.04
CA LYS A 170 -10.07 1.56 15.59
C LYS A 170 -9.55 2.99 15.74
N LEU A 171 -10.36 3.99 15.38
CA LEU A 171 -10.02 5.40 15.55
C LEU A 171 -9.84 5.78 17.03
N ALA A 172 -10.72 5.33 17.91
CA ALA A 172 -10.61 5.57 19.35
C ALA A 172 -9.30 4.99 19.93
N LYS A 173 -8.93 3.77 19.53
CA LYS A 173 -7.65 3.14 19.91
C LYS A 173 -6.45 3.94 19.40
N LEU A 174 -6.47 4.34 18.13
CA LEU A 174 -5.43 5.16 17.51
C LEU A 174 -5.24 6.47 18.29
N HIS A 175 -6.33 7.19 18.60
CA HIS A 175 -6.29 8.45 19.35
C HIS A 175 -5.79 8.26 20.79
N ALA A 176 -6.32 7.27 21.52
CA ALA A 176 -5.95 7.02 22.90
C ALA A 176 -4.45 6.73 23.07
N ILE A 177 -3.89 5.87 22.22
CA ILE A 177 -2.47 5.53 22.28
C ILE A 177 -1.60 6.69 21.81
N SER A 178 -1.99 7.40 20.74
CA SER A 178 -1.26 8.59 20.28
C SER A 178 -1.17 9.67 21.37
N TYR A 179 -2.28 9.92 22.08
CA TYR A 179 -2.30 10.85 23.21
C TYR A 179 -1.39 10.41 24.35
N LYS A 180 -1.43 9.11 24.72
CA LYS A 180 -0.54 8.53 25.73
C LYS A 180 0.93 8.73 25.37
N LEU A 181 1.32 8.39 24.14
CA LEU A 181 2.70 8.51 23.66
C LEU A 181 3.19 9.96 23.73
N CYS A 182 2.37 10.91 23.27
CA CYS A 182 2.67 12.34 23.36
C CYS A 182 2.89 12.80 24.82
N LYS A 183 2.04 12.36 25.76
CA LYS A 183 2.21 12.69 27.19
C LYS A 183 3.47 12.07 27.80
N GLU A 184 3.85 10.86 27.39
CA GLU A 184 5.06 10.19 27.87
C GLU A 184 6.34 10.82 27.31
N GLU A 185 6.32 11.28 26.06
CA GLU A 185 7.44 11.94 25.41
C GLU A 185 7.71 13.33 26.00
N VAL A 186 6.65 14.11 26.26
CA VAL A 186 6.76 15.39 26.99
C VAL A 186 7.34 15.19 28.39
N ARG A 187 7.04 14.08 29.08
CA ARG A 187 7.64 13.78 30.39
C ARG A 187 9.13 13.48 30.29
N LYS A 188 9.60 12.82 29.23
CA LYS A 188 11.03 12.47 29.05
C LYS A 188 11.93 13.67 28.76
N ILE A 189 11.39 14.77 28.22
CA ILE A 189 12.14 15.98 27.86
C ILE A 189 12.28 16.94 29.06
N ASN A 190 11.48 16.76 30.11
CA ASN A 190 11.41 17.67 31.27
C ASN A 190 12.16 17.16 32.52
N PHE A 191 13.31 16.49 32.35
CA PHE A 191 14.18 16.07 33.45
C PHE A 191 15.60 16.61 33.28
#